data_AF-A0A1Q6KDG5-F1
#
_entry.id   AF-A0A1Q6KDG5-F1
#
_cell.length_a   1.000
_cell.length_b   1.000
_cell.length_c   1.000
_cell.angle_alpha   90.00
_cell.angle_beta   90.00
_cell.angle_gamma   90.00
#
_symmetry.space_group_name_H-M   'P 1'
#
loop_
_entity.id
_entity.type
_entity.pdbx_description
1 polymer ?
#
loop_
_entity_poly.entity_id
_entity_poly.type
_entity_poly.pdbx_seq_one_letter_code
_entity_poly.pdbx_strand_id
1 'polypeptide(L)'
;MERVYEEAFSEVDEIIKLMPIDISSKIPQKFRQVISENKALNYKTNIQEPIKEQDLKPETVTILGLIYRDYLASPEIKEKLQKEDEEQLTENENSLVQYKEPGIFKKIINFFKGIFKKNKI
;
A
#
# COMPACT_ATOMS: atom_id res chain seq x y z
N MET A 1 -12.79 -0.10 -16.70
CA MET A 1 -11.67 0.70 -16.16
C MET A 1 -10.47 0.40 -17.05
N GLU A 2 -9.30 1.01 -16.89
CA GLU A 2 -8.13 0.50 -17.65
C GLU A 2 -7.73 -0.86 -17.05
N ARG A 3 -7.43 -1.84 -17.91
CA ARG A 3 -7.18 -3.24 -17.49
C ARG A 3 -6.09 -3.36 -16.43
N VAL A 4 -5.06 -2.52 -16.51
CA VAL A 4 -3.97 -2.45 -15.51
C VAL A 4 -4.50 -2.21 -14.09
N TYR A 5 -5.53 -1.35 -13.91
CA TYR A 5 -6.13 -1.11 -12.60
C TYR A 5 -7.05 -2.24 -12.14
N GLU A 6 -7.71 -2.93 -13.06
CA GLU A 6 -8.56 -4.09 -12.72
C GLU A 6 -7.70 -5.27 -12.23
N GLU A 7 -6.54 -5.50 -12.85
CA GLU A 7 -5.56 -6.48 -12.40
C GLU A 7 -4.94 -6.06 -11.05
N ALA A 8 -4.59 -4.77 -10.89
CA ALA A 8 -4.09 -4.25 -9.63
C ALA A 8 -5.11 -4.37 -8.48
N PHE A 9 -6.40 -4.12 -8.74
CA PHE A 9 -7.47 -4.34 -7.77
C PHE A 9 -7.61 -5.80 -7.37
N SER A 10 -7.31 -6.74 -8.27
CA SER A 10 -7.28 -8.16 -7.92
C SER A 10 -6.17 -8.44 -6.90
N GLU A 11 -4.98 -7.86 -7.12
CA GLU A 11 -3.84 -8.01 -6.21
C GLU A 11 -4.12 -7.35 -4.85
N VAL A 12 -4.68 -6.13 -4.85
CA VAL A 12 -5.04 -5.41 -3.63
C VAL A 12 -6.11 -6.16 -2.84
N ASP A 13 -7.15 -6.68 -3.49
CA ASP A 13 -8.21 -7.48 -2.85
C ASP A 13 -7.62 -8.69 -2.12
N GLU A 14 -6.68 -9.39 -2.75
CA GLU A 14 -6.01 -10.55 -2.15
C GLU A 14 -5.13 -10.16 -0.95
N ILE A 15 -4.35 -9.08 -1.08
CA ILE A 15 -3.52 -8.57 0.00
C ILE A 15 -4.37 -8.16 1.20
N ILE A 16 -5.50 -7.48 0.99
CA ILE A 16 -6.42 -7.08 2.07
C ILE A 16 -6.98 -8.30 2.82
N LYS A 17 -7.28 -9.39 2.11
CA LYS A 17 -7.75 -10.64 2.74
C LYS A 17 -6.68 -11.34 3.58
N LEU A 18 -5.42 -11.23 3.18
CA LEU A 18 -4.29 -11.76 3.94
C LEU A 18 -4.00 -10.92 5.20
N MET A 19 -4.47 -9.66 5.28
CA MET A 19 -4.25 -8.82 6.46
C MET A 19 -5.06 -9.32 7.67
N PRO A 20 -4.51 -9.21 8.89
CA PRO A 20 -5.26 -9.36 10.13
C PRO A 20 -6.53 -8.50 10.14
N ILE A 21 -7.58 -9.06 10.72
CA ILE A 21 -8.93 -8.46 10.73
C ILE A 21 -8.93 -7.07 11.37
N ASP A 22 -8.15 -6.84 12.42
CA ASP A 22 -8.05 -5.55 13.13
C ASP A 22 -7.40 -4.45 12.28
N ILE A 23 -6.59 -4.83 11.28
CA ILE A 23 -5.99 -3.91 10.31
C ILE A 23 -6.92 -3.73 9.12
N SER A 24 -7.38 -4.81 8.50
CA SER A 24 -8.25 -4.73 7.33
C SER A 24 -9.56 -4.02 7.65
N SER A 25 -10.10 -4.13 8.88
CA SER A 25 -11.30 -3.45 9.33
C SER A 25 -11.19 -1.93 9.39
N LYS A 26 -9.97 -1.37 9.46
CA LYS A 26 -9.73 0.09 9.43
C LYS A 26 -9.99 0.69 8.04
N ILE A 27 -9.92 -0.15 7.00
CA ILE A 27 -10.26 0.26 5.63
C ILE A 27 -11.79 0.39 5.54
N PRO A 28 -12.36 1.48 5.01
CA PRO A 28 -13.80 1.63 4.87
C PRO A 28 -14.41 0.50 4.02
N GLN A 29 -15.56 -0.03 4.45
CA GLN A 29 -16.24 -1.12 3.73
C GLN A 29 -16.54 -0.74 2.28
N LYS A 30 -17.03 0.48 2.04
CA LYS A 30 -17.31 0.99 0.69
C LYS A 30 -16.06 0.99 -0.20
N PHE A 31 -14.89 1.27 0.36
CA PHE A 31 -13.63 1.23 -0.38
C PHE A 31 -13.28 -0.21 -0.79
N ARG A 32 -13.35 -1.16 0.17
CA ARG A 32 -13.12 -2.59 -0.12
C ARG A 32 -14.11 -3.13 -1.16
N GLN A 33 -15.37 -2.68 -1.10
CA GLN A 33 -16.39 -3.05 -2.08
C GLN A 33 -16.03 -2.56 -3.49
N VAL A 34 -15.62 -1.30 -3.64
CA VAL A 34 -15.19 -0.75 -4.94
C VAL A 34 -14.02 -1.56 -5.51
N ILE A 35 -13.01 -1.90 -4.69
CA ILE A 35 -11.90 -2.77 -5.12
C ILE A 35 -12.42 -4.12 -5.60
N SER A 36 -13.26 -4.79 -4.80
CA SER A 36 -13.78 -6.13 -5.11
C SER A 36 -14.71 -6.17 -6.32
N GLU A 37 -15.47 -5.11 -6.58
CA GLU A 37 -16.40 -5.02 -7.72
C GLU A 37 -15.69 -4.71 -9.04
N ASN A 38 -14.55 -4.01 -8.98
CA ASN A 38 -13.82 -3.55 -10.16
C ASN A 38 -12.57 -4.39 -10.47
N LYS A 39 -12.33 -5.49 -9.75
CA LYS A 39 -11.19 -6.38 -10.02
C LYS A 39 -11.41 -7.22 -11.29
N ALA A 40 -10.32 -7.60 -11.93
CA ALA A 40 -10.34 -8.44 -13.13
C ALA A 40 -10.89 -9.85 -12.82
N LEU A 41 -11.88 -10.31 -13.57
CA LEU A 41 -12.53 -11.62 -13.38
C LEU A 41 -11.64 -12.80 -13.80
N ASN A 42 -10.72 -12.57 -14.74
CA ASN A 42 -9.88 -13.59 -15.37
C ASN A 42 -8.39 -13.47 -15.01
N TYR A 43 -8.04 -12.60 -14.06
CA TYR A 43 -6.68 -12.46 -13.56
C TYR A 43 -6.51 -13.31 -12.30
N LYS A 44 -5.62 -14.29 -12.36
CA LYS A 44 -5.29 -15.13 -11.20
C LYS A 44 -4.13 -14.50 -10.44
N THR A 45 -4.40 -14.06 -9.22
CA THR A 45 -3.36 -13.64 -8.28
C THR A 45 -2.72 -14.88 -7.66
N ASN A 46 -1.40 -14.87 -7.49
CA ASN A 46 -0.67 -15.88 -6.71
C ASN A 46 0.13 -15.16 -5.62
N ILE A 47 -0.59 -14.41 -4.78
CA ILE A 47 0.01 -13.59 -3.74
C ILE A 47 0.05 -14.41 -2.45
N GLN A 48 1.24 -14.53 -1.88
CA GLN A 48 1.46 -15.23 -0.61
C GLN A 48 2.29 -14.36 0.35
N GLU A 49 2.25 -14.69 1.63
CA GLU A 49 3.19 -14.10 2.58
C GLU A 49 4.62 -14.63 2.31
N PRO A 50 5.67 -13.78 2.39
CA PRO A 50 5.62 -12.36 2.72
C PRO A 50 5.39 -11.47 1.48
N ILE A 51 4.48 -10.49 1.60
CA ILE A 51 4.09 -9.58 0.49
C ILE A 51 5.28 -8.85 -0.15
N LYS A 52 6.33 -8.55 0.62
CA LYS A 52 7.55 -7.87 0.13
C LYS A 52 8.36 -8.67 -0.90
N GLU A 53 8.14 -9.98 -0.97
CA GLU A 53 8.82 -10.89 -1.92
C GLU A 53 7.94 -11.17 -3.15
N GLN A 54 6.72 -10.63 -3.17
CA GLN A 54 5.81 -10.77 -4.29
C GLN A 54 6.12 -9.71 -5.33
N ASP A 55 6.11 -10.10 -6.60
CA ASP A 55 6.23 -9.19 -7.74
C ASP A 55 4.88 -8.51 -7.98
N LEU A 56 4.68 -7.35 -7.37
CA LEU A 56 3.42 -6.60 -7.44
C LEU A 56 3.48 -5.58 -8.57
N LYS A 57 2.33 -5.36 -9.23
CA LYS A 57 2.23 -4.31 -10.25
C LYS A 57 2.48 -2.92 -9.64
N PRO A 58 3.06 -1.97 -10.40
CA PRO A 58 3.25 -0.60 -9.94
C PRO A 58 1.96 0.06 -9.42
N GLU A 59 0.84 -0.19 -10.10
CA GLU A 59 -0.49 0.30 -9.72
C GLU A 59 -0.94 -0.31 -8.39
N THR A 60 -0.68 -1.61 -8.16
CA THR A 60 -0.96 -2.28 -6.88
C THR A 60 -0.24 -1.59 -5.75
N VAL A 61 1.07 -1.33 -5.92
CA VAL A 61 1.86 -0.66 -4.88
C VAL A 61 1.36 0.77 -4.64
N THR A 62 0.97 1.47 -5.71
CA THR A 62 0.39 2.81 -5.63
C THR A 62 -0.90 2.80 -4.79
N ILE A 63 -1.82 1.88 -5.07
CA ILE A 63 -3.10 1.77 -4.35
C ILE A 63 -2.87 1.38 -2.88
N LEU A 64 -1.95 0.45 -2.60
CA LEU A 64 -1.56 0.09 -1.24
C LEU A 64 -0.97 1.29 -0.47
N GLY A 65 -0.21 2.15 -1.15
CA GLY A 65 0.29 3.39 -0.58
C GLY A 65 -0.81 4.35 -0.18
N LEU A 66 -1.85 4.49 -1.00
CA LEU A 66 -3.04 5.30 -0.69
C LEU A 66 -3.78 4.73 0.54
N ILE A 67 -4.02 3.41 0.56
CA ILE A 67 -4.67 2.73 1.69
C ILE A 67 -3.88 2.96 2.98
N TYR A 68 -2.56 2.78 2.92
CA TYR A 68 -1.70 2.99 4.08
C TYR A 68 -1.79 4.43 4.60
N ARG A 69 -1.62 5.41 3.70
CA ARG A 69 -1.65 6.84 4.04
C ARG A 69 -2.99 7.27 4.65
N ASP A 70 -4.10 6.78 4.10
CA ASP A 70 -5.42 7.30 4.42
C ASP A 70 -6.09 6.53 5.57
N TYR A 71 -5.79 5.25 5.75
CA TYR A 71 -6.53 4.38 6.68
C TYR A 71 -5.68 3.64 7.72
N LEU A 72 -4.41 3.32 7.42
CA LEU A 72 -3.62 2.41 8.27
C LEU A 72 -2.52 3.11 9.07
N ALA A 73 -1.96 4.20 8.53
CA ALA A 73 -0.96 5.00 9.22
C ALA A 73 -1.55 5.61 10.50
N SER A 74 -0.83 5.48 11.61
CA SER A 74 -1.21 6.18 12.84
C SER A 74 -1.09 7.70 12.65
N PRO A 75 -1.85 8.51 13.40
CA PRO A 75 -1.72 9.96 13.35
C PRO A 75 -0.27 10.45 13.56
N GLU A 76 0.46 9.80 14.47
CA GLU A 76 1.88 10.07 14.73
C GLU A 76 2.78 9.76 13.53
N ILE A 77 2.54 8.63 12.85
CA ILE A 77 3.25 8.29 11.61
C ILE A 77 2.88 9.28 10.49
N LYS A 78 1.62 9.72 10.44
CA LYS A 78 1.13 10.68 9.44
C LYS A 78 1.75 12.06 9.61
N GLU A 79 1.86 12.55 10.84
CA GLU A 79 2.55 13.82 11.15
C GLU A 79 4.05 13.73 10.85
N LYS A 80 4.68 12.60 11.16
CA LYS A 80 6.09 12.36 10.84
C LYS A 80 6.35 12.25 9.33
N LEU A 81 5.41 11.67 8.58
CA LEU A 81 5.46 11.62 7.12
C LEU A 81 5.32 13.01 6.50
N GLN A 82 4.40 13.83 7.00
CA GLN A 82 4.25 15.21 6.53
C GLN A 82 5.50 16.04 6.76
N LYS A 83 6.14 15.93 7.94
CA LYS A 83 7.42 16.60 8.21
C LYS A 83 8.56 16.12 7.31
N GLU A 84 8.67 14.79 7.09
CA GLU A 84 9.71 14.23 6.20
C GLU A 84 9.49 14.61 4.73
N ASP A 85 8.24 14.79 4.28
CA ASP A 85 7.93 15.26 2.93
C ASP A 85 8.25 16.77 2.78
N GLU A 86 7.94 17.58 3.79
CA GLU A 86 8.30 19.01 3.85
C GLU A 86 9.83 19.22 3.83
N GLU A 87 10.57 18.43 4.60
CA GLU A 87 12.05 18.47 4.62
C GLU A 87 12.65 18.05 3.26
N GLN A 88 12.11 17.00 2.63
CA GLN A 88 12.58 16.55 1.31
C GLN A 88 12.25 17.53 0.18
N LEU A 89 11.12 18.24 0.24
CA LEU A 89 10.80 19.31 -0.71
C LEU A 89 11.81 20.45 -0.59
N THR A 90 12.17 20.84 0.64
CA THR A 90 13.14 21.90 0.92
C THR A 90 14.56 21.52 0.45
N GLU A 91 14.96 20.25 0.57
CA GLU A 91 16.25 19.76 0.04
C GLU A 91 16.29 19.67 -1.49
N ASN A 92 15.18 19.26 -2.13
CA ASN A 92 15.09 19.16 -3.59
C ASN A 92 14.99 20.52 -4.29
N GLU A 93 14.41 21.55 -3.66
CA GLU A 93 14.46 22.92 -4.19
C GLU A 93 15.90 23.46 -4.24
N ASN A 94 16.76 23.02 -3.31
CA ASN A 94 18.16 23.45 -3.23
C ASN A 94 19.12 22.57 -4.04
N SER A 95 18.68 21.43 -4.57
CA SER A 95 19.52 20.51 -5.34
C SER A 95 18.71 19.83 -6.43
N LEU A 96 19.10 20.00 -7.71
CA LEU A 96 18.48 19.41 -8.91
C LEU A 96 18.63 17.88 -8.93
N VAL A 97 18.04 17.17 -7.97
CA VAL A 97 18.26 15.74 -7.76
C VAL A 97 16.97 14.96 -7.94
N GLN A 98 17.15 13.85 -8.66
CA GLN A 98 16.20 12.84 -9.10
C GLN A 98 15.19 12.42 -8.02
N TYR A 99 13.98 12.06 -8.46
CA TYR A 99 12.91 11.49 -7.64
C TYR A 99 13.42 10.24 -6.89
N LYS A 100 13.94 10.43 -5.67
CA LYS A 100 14.24 9.33 -4.75
C LYS A 100 12.91 8.73 -4.35
N GLU A 101 12.79 7.40 -4.42
CA GLU A 101 11.60 6.72 -3.90
C GLU A 101 11.31 7.24 -2.48
N PRO A 102 10.12 7.85 -2.25
CA PRO A 102 9.91 8.59 -1.02
C PRO A 102 10.01 7.64 0.19
N GLY A 103 10.51 8.15 1.32
CA GLY A 103 10.61 7.39 2.58
C GLY A 103 9.30 6.69 3.00
N ILE A 104 8.17 7.18 2.47
CA ILE A 104 6.84 6.57 2.48
C ILE A 104 6.85 5.11 2.02
N PHE A 105 7.49 4.76 0.89
CA PHE A 105 7.55 3.37 0.38
C PHE A 105 8.23 2.44 1.38
N LYS A 106 9.37 2.88 1.94
CA LYS A 106 10.10 2.11 2.95
C LYS A 106 9.24 1.87 4.20
N LYS A 107 8.42 2.84 4.60
CA LYS A 107 7.47 2.72 5.73
C LYS A 107 6.31 1.77 5.41
N ILE A 108 5.72 1.86 4.22
CA ILE A 108 4.69 0.94 3.74
C ILE A 108 5.22 -0.50 3.77
N ILE A 109 6.42 -0.73 3.23
CA ILE A 109 7.06 -2.05 3.19
C ILE A 109 7.31 -2.56 4.62
N ASN A 110 7.81 -1.72 5.52
CA ASN A 110 8.05 -2.10 6.92
C ASN A 110 6.76 -2.41 7.68
N PHE A 111 5.70 -1.65 7.43
CA PHE A 111 4.38 -1.87 8.04
C PHE A 111 3.82 -3.24 7.62
N PHE A 112 3.76 -3.51 6.32
CA PHE A 112 3.30 -4.80 5.81
C PHE A 112 4.20 -5.95 6.28
N LYS A 113 5.52 -5.76 6.30
CA LYS A 113 6.46 -6.75 6.87
C LYS A 113 6.18 -7.04 8.36
N GLY A 114 5.72 -6.05 9.13
CA GLY A 114 5.34 -6.23 10.53
C GLY A 114 4.03 -6.99 10.70
N ILE A 115 3.04 -6.69 9.85
CA ILE A 115 1.74 -7.36 9.83
C ILE A 115 1.90 -8.86 9.59
N PHE A 116 2.55 -9.22 8.48
CA PHE A 116 2.66 -10.61 8.02
C PHE A 116 3.72 -11.43 8.77
N LYS A 117 4.46 -10.82 9.71
CA LYS A 117 5.34 -11.56 10.64
C LYS A 117 4.59 -12.08 11.88
N LYS A 118 3.50 -11.43 12.28
CA LYS A 118 2.76 -11.77 13.51
C LYS A 118 1.81 -12.95 13.33
N ASN A 119 1.44 -13.30 12.10
CA ASN A 119 0.53 -14.41 11.78
C ASN A 119 1.15 -15.82 11.92
N LYS A 120 2.37 -15.94 12.47
CA LYS A 120 3.13 -17.19 12.59
C LYS A 120 2.96 -17.88 13.97
N ILE A 121 1.77 -17.79 14.58
CA ILE A 121 1.44 -18.50 15.84
C ILE A 121 0.67 -19.77 15.50
#